data_AF-A0A432SRG3-F1
#
_entry.id   AF-A0A432SRG3-F1
#
_cell.length_a   1.000
_cell.length_b   1.000
_cell.length_c   1.000
_cell.angle_alpha   90.00
_cell.angle_beta   90.00
_cell.angle_gamma   90.00
#
_symmetry.space_group_name_H-M   'P 1'
#
loop_
_entity.id
_entity.type
_entity.pdbx_description
1 polymer ?
#
loop_
_entity_poly.entity_id
_entity_poly.type
_entity_poly.pdbx_seq_one_letter_code
_entity_poly.pdbx_strand_id
1 'polypeptide(L)'
;MLKLITPKNIIQRLTTIYNRGEHIKAYLTNELFGITIKFKRLSQKDIEQNFSEVRKWIEELNQSPFDIEFIEINYKSIGKQFIPQKLEINQEIFLQQLSKIKIFQKHKRLIEQSIIQFPKLRELLISKPNLIILYDSVWVEILKVCEYFLSNPNPNLYIRELDIAGVDTKFI
;
A
#
# COMPACT_ATOMS: atom_id res chain seq x y z
N MET A 1 -29.21 -1.46 -4.02
CA MET A 1 -28.27 -2.03 -3.04
C MET A 1 -27.30 -0.93 -2.61
N LEU A 2 -27.15 -0.71 -1.31
CA LEU A 2 -26.27 0.34 -0.79
C LEU A 2 -24.80 -0.04 -1.05
N LYS A 3 -23.97 0.90 -1.50
CA LYS A 3 -22.51 0.66 -1.62
C LYS A 3 -21.85 0.89 -0.25
N LEU A 4 -21.93 -0.11 0.62
CA LEU A 4 -21.35 -0.09 1.97
C LEU A 4 -19.89 -0.55 1.93
N ILE A 5 -19.02 0.08 2.72
CA ILE A 5 -17.60 -0.30 2.82
C ILE A 5 -17.49 -1.40 3.87
N THR A 6 -17.23 -2.63 3.44
CA THR A 6 -17.03 -3.79 4.32
C THR A 6 -15.56 -3.92 4.75
N PRO A 7 -15.24 -4.72 5.79
CA PRO A 7 -13.85 -5.04 6.14
C PRO A 7 -13.04 -5.60 4.97
N LYS A 8 -13.67 -6.41 4.12
CA LYS A 8 -13.03 -6.92 2.89
C LYS A 8 -12.66 -5.79 1.92
N ASN A 9 -13.53 -4.79 1.75
CA ASN A 9 -13.23 -3.63 0.91
C ASN A 9 -12.08 -2.79 1.49
N ILE A 10 -12.00 -2.66 2.81
CA ILE A 10 -10.89 -2.00 3.49
C ILE A 10 -9.58 -2.70 3.13
N ILE A 11 -9.47 -4.01 3.39
CA ILE A 11 -8.26 -4.79 3.07
C ILE A 11 -7.89 -4.69 1.58
N GLN A 12 -8.86 -4.82 0.66
CA GLN A 12 -8.61 -4.68 -0.77
C GLN A 12 -8.02 -3.30 -1.13
N ARG A 13 -8.54 -2.24 -0.52
CA ARG A 13 -8.02 -0.88 -0.70
C ARG A 13 -6.61 -0.76 -0.14
N LEU A 14 -6.33 -1.29 1.06
CA LEU A 14 -4.99 -1.28 1.66
C LEU A 14 -3.98 -2.01 0.77
N THR A 15 -4.33 -3.19 0.26
CA THR A 15 -3.49 -3.96 -0.67
C THR A 15 -3.19 -3.19 -1.96
N THR A 16 -4.19 -2.48 -2.50
CA THR A 16 -4.00 -1.65 -3.69
C THR A 16 -3.01 -0.52 -3.45
N ILE A 17 -3.14 0.19 -2.32
CA ILE A 17 -2.23 1.26 -1.88
C ILE A 17 -0.82 0.70 -1.65
N TYR A 18 -0.72 -0.49 -1.05
CA TYR A 18 0.55 -1.18 -0.85
C TYR A 18 1.25 -1.46 -2.19
N ASN A 19 0.54 -2.07 -3.14
CA ASN A 19 1.09 -2.44 -4.45
C ASN A 19 1.50 -1.22 -5.29
N ARG A 20 0.90 -0.05 -5.05
CA ARG A 20 1.32 1.22 -5.66
C ARG A 20 2.58 1.79 -5.03
N GLY A 21 3.03 1.29 -3.89
CA GLY A 21 4.22 1.75 -3.19
C GLY A 21 4.05 3.09 -2.48
N GLU A 22 2.83 3.52 -2.16
CA GLU A 22 2.58 4.84 -1.57
C GLU A 22 3.32 5.04 -0.22
N HIS A 23 3.41 4.00 0.60
CA HIS A 23 4.19 3.97 1.84
C HIS A 23 5.71 4.06 1.63
N ILE A 24 6.22 3.51 0.52
CA ILE A 24 7.64 3.65 0.13
C ILE A 24 7.92 5.07 -0.34
N LYS A 25 7.00 5.66 -1.12
CA LYS A 25 7.12 7.06 -1.56
C LYS A 25 7.21 8.00 -0.37
N ALA A 26 6.28 7.87 0.58
CA ALA A 26 6.27 8.69 1.80
C ALA A 26 7.57 8.55 2.59
N TYR A 27 8.12 7.33 2.71
CA TYR A 27 9.42 7.11 3.32
C TYR A 27 10.56 7.82 2.55
N LEU A 28 10.59 7.74 1.22
CA LEU A 28 11.60 8.40 0.38
C LEU A 28 11.54 9.94 0.45
N THR A 29 10.34 10.50 0.61
CA THR A 29 10.09 11.95 0.69
C THR A 29 10.17 12.49 2.12
N ASN A 30 10.38 11.63 3.13
CA ASN A 30 10.29 11.96 4.56
C ASN A 30 8.92 12.56 4.96
N GLU A 31 7.86 12.15 4.28
CA GLU A 31 6.49 12.54 4.60
C GLU A 31 5.83 11.51 5.53
N LEU A 32 4.82 11.95 6.29
CA LEU A 32 4.01 11.05 7.11
C LEU A 32 3.06 10.24 6.21
N PHE A 33 3.08 8.92 6.36
CA PHE A 33 2.13 8.02 5.70
C PHE A 33 0.93 7.73 6.59
N GLY A 34 -0.27 7.92 6.04
CA GLY A 34 -1.53 7.56 6.68
C GLY A 34 -2.65 7.44 5.66
N ILE A 35 -3.68 6.66 6.02
CA ILE A 35 -4.86 6.42 5.19
C ILE A 35 -6.08 6.82 5.99
N THR A 36 -6.95 7.60 5.36
CA THR A 36 -8.29 7.90 5.89
C THR A 36 -9.34 7.24 5.00
N ILE A 37 -10.22 6.46 5.61
CA ILE A 37 -11.42 5.90 4.97
C ILE A 37 -12.62 6.58 5.61
N LYS A 38 -13.38 7.34 4.80
CA LYS A 38 -14.65 7.94 5.21
C LYS A 38 -15.78 7.00 4.84
N PHE A 39 -16.65 6.72 5.80
CA PHE A 39 -17.85 5.93 5.57
C PHE A 39 -19.00 6.84 5.12
N LYS A 40 -19.88 6.31 4.28
CA LYS A 40 -21.03 7.07 3.79
C LYS A 40 -22.01 7.25 4.96
N ARG A 41 -22.40 8.50 5.23
CA ARG A 41 -23.56 8.78 6.09
C ARG A 41 -24.82 8.26 5.42
N LEU A 42 -25.56 7.41 6.11
CA LEU A 42 -26.83 6.87 5.64
C LEU A 42 -27.97 7.85 6.00
N SER A 43 -28.97 7.97 5.14
CA SER A 43 -30.21 8.68 5.49
C SER A 43 -31.15 7.75 6.26
N GLN A 44 -32.17 8.32 6.93
CA GLN A 44 -33.20 7.51 7.60
C GLN A 44 -33.87 6.52 6.63
N LYS A 45 -34.20 6.97 5.42
CA LYS A 45 -34.80 6.14 4.37
C LYS A 45 -33.87 5.01 3.92
N ASP A 46 -32.57 5.25 3.82
CA ASP A 46 -31.60 4.20 3.47
C ASP A 46 -31.60 3.07 4.51
N ILE A 47 -31.66 3.43 5.80
CA ILE A 47 -31.66 2.49 6.91
C ILE A 47 -32.98 1.70 6.97
N GLU A 48 -34.12 2.39 6.86
CA GLU A 48 -35.44 1.76 6.88
C GLU A 48 -35.62 0.77 5.72
N GLN A 49 -35.16 1.12 4.51
CA GLN A 49 -35.30 0.26 3.33
C GLN A 49 -34.34 -0.92 3.29
N ASN A 50 -33.21 -0.85 4.03
CA ASN A 50 -32.15 -1.86 3.99
C ASN A 50 -31.73 -2.31 5.40
N PHE A 51 -32.69 -2.36 6.35
CA PHE A 51 -32.41 -2.53 7.78
C PHE A 51 -31.52 -3.74 8.10
N SER A 52 -31.81 -4.90 7.53
CA SER A 52 -31.02 -6.13 7.73
C SER A 52 -29.60 -6.01 7.18
N GLU A 53 -29.44 -5.42 5.99
CA GLU A 53 -28.14 -5.19 5.35
C GLU A 53 -27.28 -4.21 6.19
N VAL A 54 -27.89 -3.10 6.66
CA VAL A 54 -27.19 -2.10 7.48
C VAL A 54 -26.79 -2.67 8.83
N ARG A 55 -27.67 -3.42 9.51
CA ARG A 55 -27.37 -4.05 10.80
C ARG A 55 -26.20 -5.03 10.67
N LYS A 56 -26.24 -5.90 9.66
CA LYS A 56 -25.16 -6.86 9.38
C LYS A 56 -23.85 -6.14 9.07
N TRP A 57 -23.89 -5.10 8.26
CA TRP A 57 -22.71 -4.30 7.93
C TRP A 57 -22.06 -3.65 9.16
N ILE A 58 -22.86 -3.06 10.08
CA ILE A 58 -22.34 -2.49 11.33
C ILE A 58 -21.73 -3.58 12.22
N GLU A 59 -22.37 -4.74 12.32
CA GLU A 59 -21.86 -5.88 13.09
C GLU A 59 -20.52 -6.40 12.51
N GLU A 60 -20.43 -6.55 11.19
CA GLU A 60 -19.18 -6.93 10.50
C GLU A 60 -18.05 -5.94 10.77
N LEU A 61 -18.35 -4.63 10.82
CA LEU A 61 -17.36 -3.61 11.14
C LEU A 61 -16.92 -3.67 12.61
N ASN A 62 -17.86 -3.86 13.55
CA ASN A 62 -17.56 -3.97 14.98
C ASN A 62 -16.74 -5.22 15.33
N GLN A 63 -16.92 -6.31 14.59
CA GLN A 63 -16.14 -7.56 14.77
C GLN A 63 -14.78 -7.52 14.04
N SER A 64 -14.53 -6.49 13.25
CA SER A 64 -13.28 -6.35 12.49
C SER A 64 -12.13 -5.89 13.40
N PRO A 65 -10.86 -6.12 12.99
CA PRO A 65 -9.70 -5.65 13.76
C PRO A 65 -9.43 -4.14 13.58
N PHE A 66 -10.35 -3.39 12.96
CA PHE A 66 -10.20 -1.97 12.69
C PHE A 66 -10.85 -1.14 13.78
N ASP A 67 -10.11 -0.17 14.30
CA ASP A 67 -10.64 0.83 15.23
C ASP A 67 -11.40 1.91 14.44
N ILE A 68 -12.69 1.67 14.26
CA ILE A 68 -13.57 2.52 13.45
C ILE A 68 -14.24 3.53 14.37
N GLU A 69 -14.16 4.82 14.01
CA GLU A 69 -14.89 5.89 14.66
C GLU A 69 -16.38 5.80 14.28
N PHE A 70 -17.25 5.72 15.28
CA PHE A 70 -18.71 5.76 15.12
C PHE A 70 -19.28 7.07 15.66
N ILE A 71 -20.33 7.57 15.02
CA ILE A 71 -21.06 8.75 15.44
C ILE A 71 -22.51 8.41 15.78
N GLU A 72 -23.03 9.00 16.86
CA GLU A 72 -24.45 8.96 17.18
C GLU A 72 -25.22 9.94 16.29
N ILE A 73 -26.25 9.45 15.60
CA ILE A 73 -27.16 10.28 14.80
C ILE A 73 -28.58 10.01 15.29
N ASN A 74 -29.29 11.06 15.69
CA ASN A 74 -30.70 10.97 16.06
C ASN A 74 -31.59 11.19 14.82
N TYR A 75 -32.23 10.12 14.34
CA TYR A 75 -33.21 10.14 13.25
C TYR A 75 -34.62 10.30 13.81
N LYS A 76 -35.51 10.92 13.03
CA LYS A 76 -36.86 11.27 13.48
C LYS A 76 -37.70 10.05 13.85
N SER A 77 -37.69 9.01 13.01
CA SER A 77 -38.59 7.85 13.23
C SER A 77 -37.92 6.62 13.85
N ILE A 78 -36.60 6.47 13.68
CA ILE A 78 -35.84 5.30 14.18
C ILE A 78 -34.92 5.66 15.36
N GLY A 79 -35.04 6.89 15.86
CA GLY A 79 -34.29 7.39 17.01
C GLY A 79 -32.77 7.42 16.78
N LYS A 80 -32.03 7.27 17.88
CA LYS A 80 -30.57 7.27 17.91
C LYS A 80 -30.00 6.02 17.24
N GLN A 81 -29.03 6.23 16.36
CA GLN A 81 -28.29 5.18 15.67
C GLN A 81 -26.80 5.49 15.70
N PHE A 82 -25.96 4.46 15.91
CA PHE A 82 -24.51 4.58 15.82
C PHE A 82 -24.07 4.16 14.42
N ILE A 83 -23.56 5.11 13.64
CA ILE A 83 -23.17 4.90 12.25
C ILE A 83 -21.66 5.08 12.13
N PRO A 84 -20.94 4.20 11.42
CA PRO A 84 -19.51 4.37 11.21
C PRO A 84 -19.26 5.65 10.41
N GLN A 85 -18.27 6.42 10.86
CA GLN A 85 -17.95 7.74 10.32
C GLN A 85 -16.61 7.70 9.59
N LYS A 86 -15.56 7.20 10.25
CA LYS A 86 -14.19 7.30 9.76
C LYS A 86 -13.33 6.16 10.30
N LEU A 87 -12.32 5.79 9.53
CA LEU A 87 -11.23 4.93 9.95
C LEU A 87 -9.92 5.61 9.56
N GLU A 88 -9.07 5.85 10.55
CA GLU A 88 -7.70 6.35 10.37
C GLU A 88 -6.70 5.23 10.58
N ILE A 89 -5.78 5.07 9.63
CA ILE A 89 -4.75 4.04 9.68
C ILE A 89 -3.41 4.72 9.48
N ASN A 90 -2.56 4.67 10.50
CA ASN A 90 -1.16 5.09 10.37
C ASN A 90 -0.32 3.99 9.68
N GLN A 91 0.94 4.30 9.39
CA GLN A 91 1.84 3.35 8.72
C GLN A 91 2.04 2.02 9.45
N GLU A 92 2.13 2.04 10.77
CA GLU A 92 2.35 0.83 11.57
C GLU A 92 1.17 -0.13 11.45
N ILE A 93 -0.05 0.37 11.70
CA ILE A 93 -1.29 -0.38 11.57
C ILE A 93 -1.44 -0.86 10.12
N PHE A 94 -1.17 -0.01 9.13
CA PHE A 94 -1.23 -0.38 7.71
C PHE A 94 -0.37 -1.60 7.39
N LEU A 95 0.89 -1.60 7.83
CA LEU A 95 1.83 -2.69 7.58
C LEU A 95 1.49 -3.93 8.41
N GLN A 96 0.97 -3.77 9.62
CA GLN A 96 0.53 -4.88 10.47
C GLN A 96 -0.66 -5.61 9.84
N GLN A 97 -1.68 -4.88 9.39
CA GLN A 97 -2.89 -5.45 8.78
C GLN A 97 -2.59 -6.23 7.48
N LEU A 98 -1.52 -5.89 6.78
CA LEU A 98 -1.08 -6.59 5.57
C LEU A 98 0.01 -7.65 5.83
N SER A 99 0.46 -7.81 7.08
CA SER A 99 1.60 -8.66 7.45
C SER A 99 2.90 -8.28 6.70
N LYS A 100 3.12 -6.98 6.49
CA LYS A 100 4.24 -6.42 5.70
C LYS A 100 5.32 -5.68 6.49
N ILE A 101 5.29 -5.73 7.82
CA ILE A 101 6.29 -5.04 8.66
C ILE A 101 7.73 -5.48 8.31
N LYS A 102 8.00 -6.79 8.31
CA LYS A 102 9.35 -7.32 8.05
C LYS A 102 9.84 -7.01 6.62
N ILE A 103 8.97 -7.18 5.63
CA ILE A 103 9.33 -6.91 4.24
C ILE A 103 9.56 -5.41 3.99
N PHE A 104 8.81 -4.52 4.65
CA PHE A 104 9.07 -3.09 4.55
C PHE A 104 10.44 -2.70 5.13
N GLN A 105 10.87 -3.32 6.23
CA GLN A 105 12.23 -3.12 6.75
C GLN A 105 13.30 -3.62 5.77
N LYS A 106 13.07 -4.74 5.06
CA LYS A 106 13.93 -5.18 3.94
C LYS A 106 13.96 -4.14 2.83
N HIS A 107 12.81 -3.63 2.40
CA HIS A 107 12.72 -2.60 1.35
C HIS A 107 13.48 -1.34 1.73
N LYS A 108 13.39 -0.86 2.98
CA LYS A 108 14.18 0.30 3.45
C LYS A 108 15.67 0.08 3.26
N ARG A 109 16.20 -1.07 3.70
CA ARG A 109 17.62 -1.40 3.53
C ARG A 109 18.03 -1.43 2.06
N LEU A 110 17.22 -2.05 1.19
CA LEU A 110 17.48 -2.06 -0.25
C LEU A 110 17.51 -0.64 -0.81
N ILE A 111 16.53 0.19 -0.46
CA ILE A 111 16.45 1.59 -0.89
C ILE A 111 17.69 2.38 -0.44
N GLU A 112 18.06 2.30 0.84
CA GLU A 112 19.21 3.00 1.41
C GLU A 112 20.50 2.59 0.70
N GLN A 113 20.75 1.29 0.53
CA GLN A 113 21.91 0.77 -0.21
C GLN A 113 21.92 1.26 -1.67
N SER A 114 20.76 1.25 -2.32
CA SER A 114 20.65 1.64 -3.72
C SER A 114 20.91 3.13 -3.93
N ILE A 115 20.46 3.98 -3.02
CA ILE A 115 20.67 5.43 -3.10
C ILE A 115 22.12 5.78 -2.78
N ILE A 116 22.78 5.04 -1.88
CA ILE A 116 24.22 5.21 -1.61
C ILE A 116 25.04 4.87 -2.85
N GLN A 117 24.76 3.73 -3.51
CA GLN A 117 25.50 3.29 -4.70
C GLN A 117 25.14 4.12 -5.95
N PHE A 118 23.86 4.45 -6.12
CA PHE A 118 23.32 5.19 -7.26
C PHE A 118 22.44 6.35 -6.81
N PRO A 119 23.01 7.53 -6.46
CA PRO A 119 22.24 8.65 -5.95
C PRO A 119 21.11 9.12 -6.89
N LYS A 120 21.32 9.04 -8.21
CA LYS A 120 20.32 9.38 -9.23
C LYS A 120 19.06 8.49 -9.19
N LEU A 121 19.15 7.29 -8.60
CA LEU A 121 18.02 6.36 -8.49
C LEU A 121 16.92 6.87 -7.56
N ARG A 122 17.24 7.78 -6.64
CA ARG A 122 16.27 8.34 -5.69
C ARG A 122 15.06 8.96 -6.39
N GLU A 123 15.27 9.77 -7.42
CA GLU A 123 14.18 10.42 -8.16
C GLU A 123 13.29 9.40 -8.87
N LEU A 124 13.91 8.37 -9.47
CA LEU A 124 13.18 7.27 -10.10
C LEU A 124 12.31 6.53 -9.07
N LEU A 125 12.86 6.19 -7.90
CA LEU A 125 12.12 5.49 -6.85
C LEU A 125 10.99 6.34 -6.25
N ILE A 126 11.13 7.66 -6.19
CA ILE A 126 10.03 8.55 -5.79
C ILE A 126 8.91 8.54 -6.84
N SER A 127 9.27 8.53 -8.13
CA SER A 127 8.30 8.52 -9.24
C SER A 127 7.63 7.15 -9.44
N LYS A 128 8.34 6.05 -9.14
CA LYS A 128 7.92 4.66 -9.32
C LYS A 128 8.29 3.81 -8.09
N PRO A 129 7.69 4.09 -6.92
CA PRO A 129 8.04 3.43 -5.66
C PRO A 129 7.70 1.93 -5.64
N ASN A 130 6.77 1.51 -6.49
CA ASN A 130 6.36 0.12 -6.63
C ASN A 130 7.45 -0.79 -7.23
N LEU A 131 8.49 -0.24 -7.87
CA LEU A 131 9.59 -1.04 -8.42
C LEU A 131 10.28 -1.89 -7.36
N ILE A 132 10.49 -1.33 -6.16
CA ILE A 132 11.10 -2.07 -5.03
C ILE A 132 10.25 -3.26 -4.63
N ILE A 133 8.92 -3.15 -4.70
CA ILE A 133 8.00 -4.22 -4.32
C ILE A 133 7.96 -5.30 -5.40
N LEU A 134 7.97 -4.90 -6.67
CA LEU A 134 7.86 -5.81 -7.81
C LEU A 134 9.11 -6.65 -8.00
N TYR A 135 10.28 -6.07 -7.72
CA TYR A 135 11.58 -6.66 -8.01
C TYR A 135 12.40 -6.94 -6.75
N ASP A 136 11.76 -7.03 -5.58
CA ASP A 136 12.44 -7.16 -4.27
C ASP A 136 13.35 -8.40 -4.15
N SER A 137 13.02 -9.45 -4.90
CA SER A 137 13.73 -10.74 -4.91
C SER A 137 14.98 -10.72 -5.78
N VAL A 138 15.01 -9.86 -6.79
CA VAL A 138 16.08 -9.76 -7.80
C VAL A 138 16.73 -8.38 -7.85
N TRP A 139 16.46 -7.55 -6.84
CA TRP A 139 16.85 -6.14 -6.82
C TRP A 139 18.37 -5.98 -6.90
N VAL A 140 19.12 -6.85 -6.23
CA VAL A 140 20.58 -6.81 -6.21
C VAL A 140 21.15 -7.10 -7.62
N GLU A 141 20.57 -8.05 -8.34
CA GLU A 141 20.93 -8.37 -9.71
C GLU A 141 20.64 -7.20 -10.66
N ILE A 142 19.50 -6.51 -10.49
CA ILE A 142 19.21 -5.27 -11.24
C ILE A 142 20.30 -4.22 -11.01
N LEU A 143 20.69 -3.99 -9.76
CA LEU A 143 21.73 -3.01 -9.43
C LEU A 143 23.09 -3.36 -10.06
N LYS A 144 23.47 -4.65 -10.10
CA LYS A 144 24.69 -5.11 -10.79
C LYS A 144 24.62 -4.86 -12.29
N VAL A 145 23.47 -5.08 -12.92
CA VAL A 145 23.28 -4.76 -14.34
C VAL A 145 23.44 -3.26 -14.58
N CYS A 146 22.86 -2.41 -13.72
CA CYS A 146 23.05 -0.97 -13.80
C CYS A 146 24.53 -0.57 -13.64
N GLU A 147 25.25 -1.16 -12.69
CA GLU A 147 26.68 -0.92 -12.46
C GLU A 147 27.52 -1.25 -13.69
N TYR A 148 27.23 -2.40 -14.32
CA TYR A 148 27.92 -2.84 -15.53
C TYR A 148 27.77 -1.83 -16.67
N PHE A 149 26.55 -1.36 -16.96
CA PHE A 149 26.31 -0.38 -18.03
C PHE A 149 26.86 1.01 -17.73
N LEU A 150 26.95 1.41 -16.45
CA LEU A 150 27.62 2.66 -16.09
C LEU A 150 29.13 2.59 -16.30
N SER A 151 29.74 1.42 -16.09
CA SER A 151 31.17 1.19 -16.29
C SER A 151 31.52 0.89 -17.75
N ASN A 152 30.59 0.31 -18.50
CA ASN A 152 30.73 -0.09 -19.90
C ASN A 152 29.55 0.45 -20.74
N PRO A 153 29.54 1.76 -21.10
CA PRO A 153 28.38 2.38 -21.74
C PRO A 153 28.04 1.81 -23.12
N ASN A 154 29.05 1.33 -23.87
CA ASN A 154 28.91 0.73 -25.19
C ASN A 154 29.66 -0.61 -25.23
N PRO A 155 29.10 -1.68 -24.63
CA PRO A 155 29.80 -2.96 -24.55
C PRO A 155 29.98 -3.62 -25.93
N ASN A 156 29.21 -3.21 -26.95
CA ASN A 156 29.20 -3.80 -28.30
C ASN A 156 28.99 -5.32 -28.28
N LEU A 157 28.25 -5.80 -27.28
CA LEU A 157 27.85 -7.19 -27.08
C LEU A 157 26.33 -7.30 -27.12
N TYR A 158 25.81 -8.46 -27.49
CA TYR A 158 24.39 -8.76 -27.29
C TYR A 158 24.08 -8.83 -25.79
N ILE A 159 22.87 -8.44 -25.38
CA ILE A 159 22.48 -8.33 -23.96
C ILE A 159 22.71 -9.66 -23.20
N ARG A 160 22.49 -10.81 -23.85
CA ARG A 160 22.73 -12.13 -23.24
C ARG A 160 24.18 -12.62 -23.31
N GLU A 161 25.07 -11.85 -23.90
CA GLU A 161 26.51 -12.13 -23.92
C GLU A 161 27.24 -11.37 -22.80
N LEU A 162 26.51 -10.55 -22.02
CA LEU A 162 27.08 -9.79 -20.91
C LEU A 162 27.42 -10.73 -19.74
N ASP A 163 28.71 -10.94 -19.51
CA ASP A 163 29.22 -11.69 -18.37
C ASP A 163 29.28 -10.79 -17.12
N ILE A 164 28.17 -10.73 -16.38
CA ILE A 164 28.04 -9.95 -15.15
C ILE A 164 28.12 -10.88 -13.94
N ALA A 165 29.10 -10.65 -13.06
CA ALA A 165 29.38 -11.54 -11.94
C ALA A 165 28.15 -11.77 -11.02
N GLY A 166 27.68 -13.01 -10.98
CA GLY A 166 26.53 -13.42 -10.18
C GLY A 166 25.19 -12.90 -10.70
N VAL A 167 25.07 -12.69 -12.02
CA VAL A 167 23.82 -12.44 -12.75
C VAL A 167 23.76 -13.44 -13.91
N ASP A 168 22.67 -14.21 -14.00
CA ASP A 168 22.46 -15.14 -15.12
C ASP A 168 22.17 -14.36 -16.41
N THR A 169 22.73 -14.75 -17.55
CA THR A 169 22.55 -14.01 -18.81
C THR A 169 21.10 -14.01 -19.32
N LYS A 170 20.23 -14.92 -18.86
CA LYS A 170 18.79 -14.92 -19.17
C LYS A 170 18.02 -13.91 -18.32
N PHE A 171 18.63 -13.37 -17.27
CA PHE A 171 18.03 -12.34 -16.41
C PHE A 171 18.02 -10.97 -17.10
N ILE A 172 19.09 -10.66 -17.83
CA ILE A 172 19.34 -9.37 -18.50
C ILE A 172 18.48 -9.27 -19.77
#